data_AF-A0A6J4IRV4-F1
#
_entry.id   AF-A0A6J4IRV4-F1
#
_cell.length_a   1.000
_cell.length_b   1.000
_cell.length_c   1.000
_cell.angle_alpha   90.00
_cell.angle_beta   90.00
_cell.angle_gamma   90.00
#
_symmetry.space_group_name_H-M   'P 1'
#
loop_
_entity.id
_entity.type
_entity.pdbx_description
1 polymer ?
#
loop_
_entity_poly.entity_id
_entity_poly.type
_entity_poly.pdbx_seq_one_letter_code
_entity_poly.pdbx_strand_id
1 'polypeptide(L)'
;ACPRACQQLAPGSALLTGLATAPPGLPWLSLWTADDETVTPPESAELPGTDAVRLQDVCSDATVTHSRLPSDPLSVGLVLRALGTGPLPTADPGECDALRAEGRS
;
A
#
# COMPACT_ATOMS: atom_id res chain seq x y z
N ALA A 1 1.34 1.63 27.79
CA ALA A 1 0.41 0.49 27.67
C ALA A 1 -0.09 0.40 26.23
N CYS A 2 -0.42 -0.78 25.73
CA CYS A 2 -0.93 -1.00 24.35
C CYS A 2 -2.47 -0.93 24.35
N PRO A 3 -3.10 0.10 23.75
CA PRO A 3 -4.55 0.22 23.66
C PRO A 3 -5.18 -0.92 22.84
N ARG A 4 -6.51 -1.04 22.85
CA ARG A 4 -7.22 -2.12 22.15
C ARG A 4 -6.85 -2.23 20.67
N ALA A 5 -6.76 -1.12 19.95
CA ALA A 5 -6.36 -1.12 18.54
C ALA A 5 -4.92 -1.65 18.34
N CYS A 6 -3.98 -1.23 19.18
CA CYS A 6 -2.61 -1.74 19.18
C CYS A 6 -2.58 -3.28 19.39
N GLN A 7 -3.39 -3.82 20.30
CA GLN A 7 -3.48 -5.26 20.53
C GLN A 7 -4.10 -5.99 19.33
N GLN A 8 -5.05 -5.36 18.66
CA GLN A 8 -5.71 -5.90 17.48
C GLN A 8 -4.82 -5.89 16.24
N LEU A 9 -3.91 -4.92 16.11
CA LEU A 9 -2.95 -4.84 15.00
C LEU A 9 -1.69 -5.70 15.21
N ALA A 10 -1.53 -6.30 16.40
CA ALA A 10 -0.40 -7.19 16.65
C ALA A 10 -0.44 -8.44 15.74
N PRO A 11 0.70 -8.88 15.17
CA PRO A 11 0.77 -10.12 14.39
C PRO A 11 0.16 -11.31 15.14
N GLY A 12 -0.68 -12.09 14.46
CA GLY A 12 -1.36 -13.25 15.04
C GLY A 12 -2.51 -12.92 15.99
N SER A 13 -2.95 -11.66 16.09
CA SER A 13 -4.16 -11.33 16.85
C SER A 13 -5.39 -12.03 16.26
N ALA A 14 -6.38 -12.32 17.12
CA ALA A 14 -7.63 -12.92 16.68
C ALA A 14 -8.37 -12.08 15.62
N LEU A 15 -8.18 -10.74 15.61
CA LEU A 15 -8.77 -9.88 14.59
C LEU A 15 -8.11 -10.12 13.23
N LEU A 16 -6.78 -10.06 13.15
CA LEU A 16 -6.06 -10.23 11.89
C LEU A 16 -6.21 -11.65 11.34
N THR A 17 -6.23 -12.67 12.20
CA THR A 17 -6.54 -14.05 11.77
C THR A 17 -7.92 -14.16 11.12
N GLY A 18 -8.90 -13.37 11.56
CA GLY A 18 -10.22 -13.31 10.95
C GLY A 18 -10.30 -12.52 9.64
N LEU A 19 -9.26 -11.77 9.28
CA LEU A 19 -9.19 -10.88 8.10
C LEU A 19 -8.12 -11.32 7.08
N ALA A 20 -7.77 -12.61 7.05
CA ALA A 20 -6.62 -13.14 6.30
C ALA A 20 -6.68 -13.00 4.77
N THR A 21 -7.79 -12.52 4.20
CA THR A 21 -7.96 -12.28 2.76
C THR A 21 -8.80 -11.02 2.54
N ALA A 22 -8.57 -10.34 1.42
CA ALA A 22 -9.42 -9.23 1.00
C ALA A 22 -10.87 -9.71 0.77
N PRO A 23 -11.89 -8.95 1.22
CA PRO A 23 -13.28 -9.29 0.93
C PRO A 23 -13.56 -9.33 -0.57
N PRO A 24 -14.29 -10.33 -1.08
CA PRO A 24 -14.60 -10.41 -2.50
C PRO A 24 -15.61 -9.32 -2.92
N GLY A 25 -15.70 -9.07 -4.23
CA GLY A 25 -16.73 -8.21 -4.83
C GLY A 25 -16.26 -6.79 -5.17
N LEU A 26 -15.04 -6.41 -4.80
CA LEU A 26 -14.40 -5.16 -5.19
C LEU A 26 -12.93 -5.41 -5.57
N PRO A 27 -12.35 -4.59 -6.46
CA PRO A 27 -10.91 -4.55 -6.65
C PRO A 27 -10.25 -3.88 -5.45
N TRP A 28 -9.18 -4.48 -4.92
CA TRP A 28 -8.42 -3.95 -3.80
C TRP A 28 -6.99 -3.66 -4.23
N LEU A 29 -6.56 -2.41 -4.10
CA LEU A 29 -5.16 -2.00 -4.28
C LEU A 29 -4.51 -1.86 -2.90
N SER A 30 -3.40 -2.57 -2.69
CA SER A 30 -2.53 -2.41 -1.53
C SER A 30 -1.26 -1.66 -1.94
N LEU A 31 -1.00 -0.51 -1.34
CA LEU A 31 0.23 0.25 -1.57
C LEU A 31 1.11 0.13 -0.33
N TRP A 32 2.39 -0.18 -0.53
CA TRP A 32 3.33 -0.36 0.58
C TRP A 32 4.76 0.03 0.19
N THR A 33 5.61 0.15 1.20
CA THR A 33 7.01 0.60 1.07
C THR A 33 7.90 -0.34 1.87
N ALA A 34 9.07 -0.68 1.34
CA ALA A 34 10.05 -1.46 2.09
C ALA A 34 10.66 -0.70 3.27
N ASP A 35 10.52 0.63 3.30
CA ASP A 35 10.98 1.47 4.40
C ASP A 35 9.90 1.63 5.48
N ASP A 36 8.88 0.75 5.55
CA ASP A 36 7.89 0.81 6.62
C ASP A 36 8.48 0.24 7.92
N GLU A 37 8.70 1.10 8.92
CA GLU A 37 9.19 0.68 10.24
C GLU A 37 8.08 0.45 11.27
N THR A 38 6.81 0.62 10.89
CA THR A 38 5.64 0.44 11.77
C THR A 38 4.97 -0.92 11.55
N VAL A 39 4.81 -1.32 10.30
CA VAL A 39 4.27 -2.63 9.89
C VAL A 39 5.44 -3.50 9.46
N THR A 40 5.86 -4.41 10.34
CA THR A 40 7.01 -5.29 10.10
C THR A 40 6.63 -6.77 10.18
N PRO A 41 6.92 -7.60 9.17
CA PRO A 41 7.63 -7.23 7.95
C PRO A 41 6.71 -6.47 6.94
N PRO A 42 7.24 -5.52 6.15
CA PRO A 42 6.42 -4.63 5.30
C PRO A 42 5.64 -5.38 4.22
N GLU A 43 6.18 -6.49 3.71
CA GLU A 43 5.49 -7.36 2.75
C GLU A 43 4.21 -8.00 3.30
N SER A 44 3.95 -7.90 4.62
CA SER A 44 2.66 -8.32 5.18
C SER A 44 1.47 -7.49 4.66
N ALA A 45 1.72 -6.37 3.98
CA ALA A 45 0.72 -5.62 3.22
C ALA A 45 0.22 -6.35 1.96
N GLU A 46 0.91 -7.41 1.50
CA GLU A 46 0.47 -8.27 0.40
C GLU A 46 -0.59 -9.27 0.87
N LEU A 47 -1.82 -8.77 1.03
CA LEU A 47 -2.95 -9.61 1.42
C LEU A 47 -3.51 -10.38 0.21
N PRO A 48 -3.79 -11.70 0.32
CA PRO A 48 -4.44 -12.42 -0.76
C PRO A 48 -5.76 -11.77 -1.19
N GLY A 49 -5.95 -11.61 -2.50
CA GLY A 49 -7.12 -10.91 -3.07
C GLY A 49 -6.92 -9.41 -3.27
N THR A 50 -5.70 -8.90 -3.07
CA THR A 50 -5.29 -7.54 -3.43
C THR A 50 -4.31 -7.55 -4.60
N ASP A 51 -4.36 -6.51 -5.42
CA ASP A 51 -3.23 -6.12 -6.27
C ASP A 51 -2.30 -5.28 -5.38
N ALA A 52 -1.09 -5.79 -5.10
CA ALA A 52 -0.15 -5.12 -4.21
C ALA A 52 0.98 -4.45 -5.02
N VAL A 53 1.27 -3.19 -4.71
CA VAL A 53 2.32 -2.41 -5.34
C VAL A 53 3.27 -1.90 -4.27
N ARG A 54 4.52 -2.38 -4.35
CA ARG A 54 5.64 -1.81 -3.62
C ARG A 54 6.11 -0.54 -4.33
N LEU A 55 6.24 0.57 -3.61
CA LEU A 55 6.66 1.85 -4.19
C LEU A 55 8.03 1.75 -4.90
N GLN A 56 8.97 1.01 -4.32
CA GLN A 56 10.32 0.85 -4.87
C GLN A 56 10.35 0.06 -6.19
N ASP A 57 9.31 -0.71 -6.49
CA ASP A 57 9.21 -1.44 -7.77
C ASP A 57 8.68 -0.52 -8.90
N VAL A 58 8.10 0.63 -8.55
CA VAL A 58 7.74 1.71 -9.50
C VAL A 58 8.85 2.75 -9.58
N CYS A 59 9.32 3.24 -8.44
CA CYS A 59 10.41 4.21 -8.38
C CYS A 59 11.49 3.67 -7.45
N SER A 60 12.59 3.15 -8.02
CA SER A 60 13.66 2.50 -7.25
C SER A 60 14.36 3.41 -6.22
N ASP A 61 14.21 4.73 -6.38
CA ASP A 61 14.70 5.77 -5.47
C ASP A 61 13.66 6.19 -4.41
N ALA A 62 12.49 5.57 -4.37
CA ALA A 62 11.46 5.89 -3.37
C ALA A 62 11.96 5.57 -1.96
N THR A 63 12.04 6.60 -1.12
CA THR A 63 12.33 6.50 0.31
C THR A 63 11.15 7.07 1.10
N VAL A 64 10.29 6.20 1.63
CA VAL A 64 8.98 6.60 2.18
C VAL A 64 8.68 5.83 3.46
N THR A 65 8.61 6.52 4.60
CA THR A 65 8.19 5.93 5.88
C THR A 65 6.69 5.64 5.92
N HIS A 66 6.24 4.78 6.84
CA HIS A 66 4.82 4.49 7.09
C HIS A 66 3.92 5.73 7.14
N SER A 67 4.29 6.72 7.97
CA SER A 67 3.49 7.93 8.19
C SER A 67 3.38 8.83 6.96
N ARG A 68 4.33 8.72 6.03
CA ARG A 68 4.38 9.51 4.80
C ARG A 68 3.67 8.84 3.64
N LEU A 69 3.56 7.52 3.66
CA LEU A 69 2.97 6.72 2.60
C LEU A 69 1.62 7.25 2.09
N PRO A 70 0.64 7.68 2.93
CA PRO A 70 -0.64 8.18 2.43
C PRO A 70 -0.58 9.53 1.70
N SER A 71 0.49 10.30 1.92
CA SER A 71 0.69 11.64 1.36
C SER A 71 1.84 11.71 0.35
N ASP A 72 2.52 10.60 0.11
CA ASP A 72 3.63 10.55 -0.84
C ASP A 72 3.07 10.73 -2.28
N PRO A 73 3.67 11.58 -3.11
CA PRO A 73 3.18 11.81 -4.46
C PRO A 73 3.08 10.55 -5.33
N LEU A 74 3.97 9.58 -5.17
CA LEU A 74 3.88 8.34 -5.93
C LEU A 74 2.63 7.54 -5.51
N SER A 75 2.39 7.43 -4.21
CA SER A 75 1.19 6.79 -3.66
C SER A 75 -0.08 7.49 -4.13
N VAL A 76 -0.13 8.82 -4.08
CA VAL A 76 -1.30 9.59 -4.53
C VAL A 76 -1.55 9.38 -6.03
N GLY A 77 -0.51 9.40 -6.87
CA GLY A 77 -0.63 9.12 -8.30
C GLY A 77 -1.20 7.71 -8.57
N LEU A 78 -0.70 6.69 -7.86
CA LEU A 78 -1.23 5.32 -7.96
C LEU A 78 -2.71 5.26 -7.53
N VAL A 79 -3.10 5.94 -6.46
CA VAL A 79 -4.50 6.02 -6.01
C VAL A 79 -5.38 6.71 -7.05
N LEU A 80 -4.92 7.81 -7.66
CA LEU A 80 -5.67 8.51 -8.70
C LEU A 80 -5.92 7.62 -9.92
N ARG A 81 -4.92 6.84 -10.36
CA ARG A 81 -5.08 5.84 -11.41
C ARG A 81 -6.07 4.74 -11.01
N ALA A 82 -6.00 4.27 -9.76
CA ALA A 82 -6.90 3.25 -9.22
C ALA A 82 -8.36 3.69 -9.13
N LEU A 83 -8.61 4.98 -8.92
CA LEU A 83 -9.94 5.58 -8.91
C LEU A 83 -10.51 5.83 -10.32
N GLY A 84 -9.68 5.68 -11.37
CA GLY A 84 -10.10 5.76 -12.75
C GLY A 84 -10.99 4.58 -13.19
N THR A 85 -11.40 4.59 -14.47
CA THR A 85 -12.23 3.51 -15.05
C THR A 85 -11.41 2.37 -15.66
N GLY A 86 -10.08 2.44 -15.58
CA GLY A 86 -9.17 1.41 -16.07
C GLY A 86 -8.95 0.27 -15.06
N PRO A 87 -8.09 -0.70 -15.40
CA PRO A 87 -7.59 -1.67 -14.43
C PRO A 87 -6.85 -0.99 -13.28
N LEU A 88 -6.73 -1.70 -12.14
CA LEU A 88 -5.84 -1.24 -11.07
C LEU A 88 -4.40 -1.10 -11.59
N PRO A 89 -3.66 -0.08 -11.12
CA PRO A 89 -2.28 0.10 -11.53
C PRO A 89 -1.41 -1.05 -11.01
N THR A 90 -0.46 -1.48 -11.83
CA THR A 90 0.60 -2.41 -11.46
C THR A 90 1.91 -1.65 -11.24
N ALA A 91 2.91 -2.33 -10.68
CA ALA A 91 4.25 -1.75 -10.64
C ALA A 91 4.83 -1.63 -12.06
N ASP A 92 5.08 -0.40 -12.52
CA ASP A 92 5.75 -0.11 -13.79
C ASP A 92 6.82 0.97 -13.60
N PRO A 93 8.11 0.62 -13.70
CA PRO A 93 9.21 1.59 -13.62
C PRO A 93 9.13 2.73 -14.63
N GLY A 94 8.48 2.51 -15.78
CA GLY A 94 8.31 3.51 -16.83
C GLY A 94 7.38 4.67 -16.46
N GLU A 95 6.52 4.48 -15.45
CA GLU A 95 5.50 5.46 -15.05
C GLU A 95 5.92 6.32 -13.84
N CYS A 96 7.12 6.13 -13.29
CA CYS A 96 7.57 6.77 -12.05
C CYS A 96 7.39 8.30 -12.06
N ASP A 97 7.89 8.98 -13.08
CA ASP A 97 7.82 10.44 -13.19
C ASP A 97 6.38 10.94 -13.39
N ALA A 98 5.60 10.22 -14.20
CA ALA A 98 4.22 10.57 -14.48
C ALA A 98 3.35 10.45 -13.23
N LEU A 99 3.47 9.35 -12.48
CA LEU A 99 2.72 9.12 -11.23
C LEU A 99 3.09 10.15 -10.16
N ARG A 100 4.39 10.45 -9.99
CA ARG A 100 4.84 11.49 -9.05
C ARG A 100 4.38 12.89 -9.44
N ALA A 101 4.23 13.19 -10.73
CA ALA A 101 3.70 14.47 -11.19
C ALA A 101 2.19 14.57 -10.89
N GLU A 102 1.44 13.51 -11.15
CA GLU A 102 0.01 13.41 -10.90
C GLU A 102 -0.33 13.52 -9.41
N GLY A 103 0.43 12.88 -8.53
CA GLY A 103 0.17 12.99 -7.08
C GLY A 103 0.58 14.32 -6.43
N ARG A 104 1.09 15.30 -7.20
CA ARG A 104 1.45 16.65 -6.71
C ARG A 104 0.39 17.71 -7.04
N SER A 105 -0.58 17.40 -7.90
CA SER A 105 -1.66 18.32 -8.32
C SER A 105 -2.80 18.40 -7.31
#